data_AF-A0A1X2GXY2-F1
#
_entry.id   AF-A0A1X2GXY2-F1
#
_cell.length_a   1.000
_cell.length_b   1.000
_cell.length_c   1.000
_cell.angle_alpha   90.00
_cell.angle_beta   90.00
_cell.angle_gamma   90.00
#
_symmetry.space_group_name_H-M   'P 1'
#
loop_
_entity.id
_entity.type
_entity.pdbx_description
1 polymer ?
#
loop_
_entity_poly.entity_id
_entity_poly.type
_entity_poly.pdbx_seq_one_letter_code
_entity_poly.pdbx_strand_id
1 'polypeptide(L)'
;MACATLENPKSIKMLYRVSRVLMPIDKDTRDAMMCKMESFCDATIRQAIKITNCVHDNSPDAKRRLDAYCDDLIQFSRTFKRRYLSNDTSNPVTPMRMTPSPPPSTHSPDLEFVLESRNKSTGRFSWVRCYEAGKKQNLFSRYTSHLYLKEAFTKKNL
;
A
#
# COMPACT_ATOMS: atom_id res chain seq x y z
N MET A 1 -47.46 0.25 -27.50
CA MET A 1 -46.01 0.56 -27.48
C MET A 1 -45.86 1.88 -26.72
N ALA A 2 -45.67 1.82 -25.39
CA ALA A 2 -45.67 3.00 -24.54
C ALA A 2 -44.23 3.51 -24.38
N CYS A 3 -43.93 4.64 -25.01
CA CYS A 3 -42.70 5.37 -24.83
C CYS A 3 -42.80 6.11 -23.48
N ALA A 4 -42.14 5.61 -22.44
CA ALA A 4 -42.12 6.26 -21.13
C ALA A 4 -41.21 7.50 -21.22
N THR A 5 -41.81 8.65 -21.50
CA THR A 5 -41.15 9.95 -21.40
C THR A 5 -40.78 10.20 -19.94
N LEU A 6 -39.49 10.37 -19.68
CA LEU A 6 -38.90 10.75 -18.39
C LEU A 6 -39.24 12.23 -18.10
N GLU A 7 -40.51 12.54 -17.89
CA GLU A 7 -41.05 13.90 -17.77
C GLU A 7 -41.19 14.41 -16.31
N ASN A 8 -40.51 13.78 -15.35
CA ASN A 8 -40.63 14.21 -13.95
C ASN A 8 -39.29 14.77 -13.41
N PRO A 9 -39.13 16.10 -13.31
CA PRO A 9 -37.90 16.72 -12.81
C PRO A 9 -37.60 16.34 -11.35
N LYS A 10 -38.61 15.94 -10.56
CA LYS A 10 -38.41 15.47 -9.18
C LYS A 10 -37.77 14.07 -9.14
N SER A 11 -38.18 13.16 -10.03
CA SER A 11 -37.57 11.83 -10.10
C SER A 11 -36.15 11.89 -10.66
N ILE A 12 -35.89 12.79 -11.62
CA ILE A 12 -34.52 13.05 -12.12
C ILE A 12 -33.63 13.60 -11.00
N LYS A 13 -34.12 14.56 -10.20
CA LYS A 13 -33.37 15.11 -9.06
C LYS A 13 -33.12 14.08 -7.97
N MET A 14 -34.08 13.17 -7.74
CA MET A 14 -33.91 12.04 -6.81
C MET A 14 -32.87 11.05 -7.30
N LEU A 15 -32.91 10.66 -8.59
CA LEU A 15 -31.91 9.81 -9.20
C LEU A 15 -30.53 10.44 -9.12
N TYR A 16 -30.39 11.73 -9.43
CA TYR A 16 -29.11 12.44 -9.31
C TYR A 16 -28.59 12.46 -7.86
N ARG A 17 -29.47 12.67 -6.87
CA ARG A 17 -29.10 12.63 -5.45
C ARG A 17 -28.64 11.25 -5.01
N VAL A 18 -29.36 10.20 -5.43
CA VAL A 18 -29.03 8.81 -5.13
C VAL A 18 -27.72 8.42 -5.83
N SER A 19 -27.54 8.76 -7.10
CA SER A 19 -26.30 8.51 -7.84
C SER A 19 -25.10 9.26 -7.25
N ARG A 20 -25.28 10.48 -6.75
CA ARG A 20 -24.21 11.23 -6.07
C ARG A 20 -23.79 10.61 -4.74
N VAL A 21 -24.69 9.88 -4.07
CA VAL A 21 -24.41 9.14 -2.83
C VAL A 21 -23.80 7.76 -3.14
N LEU A 22 -24.26 7.09 -4.20
CA LEU A 22 -23.79 5.76 -4.61
C LEU A 22 -22.48 5.78 -5.41
N MET A 23 -22.23 6.87 -6.15
CA MET A 23 -21.02 7.12 -6.93
C MET A 23 -20.43 8.49 -6.56
N PRO A 24 -19.86 8.64 -5.35
CA PRO A 24 -19.10 9.83 -5.04
C PRO A 24 -17.81 9.77 -5.87
N ILE A 25 -17.81 10.38 -7.06
CA ILE A 25 -16.57 10.98 -7.53
C ILE A 25 -16.41 12.24 -6.69
N ASP A 26 -15.92 12.03 -5.48
CA ASP A 26 -15.62 13.14 -4.58
C ASP A 26 -14.65 14.06 -5.33
N LYS A 27 -14.96 15.36 -5.33
CA LYS A 27 -14.08 16.37 -5.89
C LYS A 27 -12.68 16.21 -5.30
N ASP A 28 -12.60 15.88 -4.01
CA ASP A 28 -11.35 15.65 -3.29
C ASP A 28 -10.59 14.43 -3.83
N THR A 29 -11.30 13.38 -4.28
CA THR A 29 -10.68 12.20 -4.90
C THR A 29 -10.12 12.53 -6.28
N ARG A 30 -10.83 13.34 -7.06
CA ARG A 30 -10.37 13.78 -8.39
C ARG A 30 -9.17 14.71 -8.27
N ASP A 31 -9.24 15.70 -7.37
CA ASP A 31 -8.16 16.66 -7.14
C ASP A 31 -6.91 15.93 -6.62
N ALA A 32 -7.06 14.96 -5.71
CA ALA A 32 -5.95 14.11 -5.27
C ALA A 32 -5.33 13.26 -6.39
N MET A 33 -6.14 12.77 -7.34
CA MET A 33 -5.64 12.05 -8.52
C MET A 33 -4.90 12.99 -9.47
N MET A 34 -5.41 14.20 -9.70
CA MET A 34 -4.74 15.20 -10.54
C MET A 34 -3.39 15.62 -9.94
N CYS A 35 -3.31 15.92 -8.63
CA CYS A 35 -2.05 16.25 -7.97
C CYS A 35 -1.00 15.12 -8.10
N LYS A 36 -1.44 13.85 -8.04
CA LYS A 36 -0.54 12.69 -8.25
C LYS A 36 -0.06 12.61 -9.69
N MET A 37 -0.92 12.91 -10.65
CA MET A 37 -0.58 12.93 -12.07
C MET A 37 0.40 14.05 -12.40
N GLU A 38 0.18 15.25 -11.86
CA GLU A 38 1.11 16.38 -11.98
C GLU A 38 2.48 16.01 -11.40
N SER A 39 2.52 15.42 -10.20
CA SER A 39 3.75 14.94 -9.58
C SER A 39 4.50 13.92 -10.46
N PHE A 40 3.76 13.02 -11.12
CA PHE A 40 4.33 12.06 -12.07
C PHE A 40 4.94 12.75 -13.29
N CYS A 41 4.21 13.70 -13.89
CA CYS A 41 4.68 14.48 -15.03
C CYS A 41 5.95 15.26 -14.66
N ASP A 42 5.96 15.97 -13.54
CA ASP A 42 7.11 16.74 -13.08
C ASP A 42 8.35 15.87 -12.83
N ALA A 43 8.17 14.70 -12.21
CA ALA A 43 9.25 13.76 -12.00
C ALA A 43 9.81 13.23 -13.33
N THR A 44 8.94 12.91 -14.28
CA THR A 44 9.32 12.42 -15.61
C THR A 44 10.06 13.49 -16.41
N ILE A 45 9.57 14.73 -16.40
CA ILE A 45 10.20 15.87 -17.07
C ILE A 45 11.59 16.11 -16.48
N ARG A 46 11.72 16.14 -15.15
CA ARG A 46 13.03 16.30 -14.48
C ARG A 46 14.01 15.22 -14.88
N GLN A 47 13.57 13.97 -14.99
CA GLN A 47 14.44 12.87 -15.37
C GLN A 47 14.81 12.91 -16.85
N ALA A 48 13.88 13.28 -17.73
CA ALA A 48 14.15 13.49 -19.15
C ALA A 48 15.20 14.59 -19.36
N ILE A 49 15.13 15.70 -18.62
CA ILE A 49 16.15 16.75 -18.65
C ILE A 49 17.53 16.20 -18.26
N LYS A 50 17.62 15.38 -17.22
CA LYS A 50 18.90 14.76 -16.81
C LYS A 50 19.46 13.82 -17.88
N ILE A 51 18.59 13.05 -18.53
CA ILE A 51 18.94 12.16 -19.64
C ILE A 51 19.50 12.99 -20.80
N THR A 52 18.79 14.03 -21.23
CA THR A 52 19.24 14.95 -22.28
C THR A 52 20.59 15.59 -21.94
N ASN A 53 20.76 16.05 -20.70
CA ASN A 53 22.04 16.63 -20.26
C ASN A 53 23.19 15.62 -20.29
N CYS A 54 22.94 14.34 -20.00
CA CYS A 54 23.96 13.29 -20.11
C CYS A 54 24.30 12.94 -21.57
N VAL A 55 23.34 13.04 -22.49
CA VAL A 55 23.60 12.80 -23.92
C VAL A 55 24.50 13.89 -24.51
N HIS A 56 24.36 15.14 -24.04
CA HIS A 56 25.21 16.25 -24.46
C HIS A 56 26.55 16.33 -23.70
N ASP A 57 26.72 15.52 -22.66
CA ASP A 57 27.94 15.45 -21.85
C ASP A 57 28.88 14.37 -22.39
N ASN A 58 30.06 14.76 -22.87
CA ASN A 58 31.08 13.84 -23.39
C ASN A 58 31.97 13.25 -22.28
N SER A 59 31.58 13.39 -21.01
CA SER A 59 32.26 12.76 -19.87
C SER A 59 32.22 11.22 -19.98
N PRO A 60 33.30 10.51 -19.61
CA PRO A 60 33.30 9.04 -19.57
C PRO A 60 32.26 8.47 -18.60
N ASP A 61 31.85 9.23 -17.59
CA ASP A 61 30.80 8.85 -16.64
C ASP A 61 29.38 9.14 -17.13
N ALA A 62 29.21 9.87 -18.23
CA ALA A 62 27.91 10.27 -18.75
C ALA A 62 27.05 9.04 -19.11
N LYS A 63 27.67 8.02 -19.70
CA LYS A 63 27.00 6.76 -20.02
C LYS A 63 26.49 6.03 -18.78
N ARG A 64 27.28 5.97 -17.70
CA ARG A 64 26.87 5.34 -16.44
C ARG A 64 25.71 6.10 -15.78
N ARG A 65 25.75 7.44 -15.82
CA ARG A 65 24.65 8.28 -15.32
C ARG A 65 23.38 8.11 -16.15
N LEU A 66 23.52 8.00 -17.47
CA LEU A 66 22.42 7.78 -18.40
C LEU A 66 21.68 6.48 -18.08
N ASP A 67 22.40 5.36 -17.93
CA ASP A 67 21.82 4.06 -17.59
C ASP A 67 21.08 4.13 -16.25
N ALA A 68 21.71 4.72 -15.22
CA ALA A 68 21.08 4.90 -13.91
C ALA A 68 19.80 5.75 -13.99
N TYR A 69 19.80 6.83 -14.78
CA TYR A 69 18.63 7.69 -14.91
C TYR A 69 17.48 7.02 -15.66
N CYS A 70 17.79 6.19 -16.65
CA CYS A 70 16.81 5.37 -17.36
C CYS A 70 16.21 4.31 -16.43
N ASP A 71 17.03 3.61 -15.65
CA ASP A 71 16.58 2.60 -14.68
C ASP A 71 15.66 3.21 -13.61
N ASP A 72 16.05 4.36 -13.06
CA ASP A 72 15.23 5.12 -12.11
C ASP A 72 13.86 5.48 -12.70
N LEU A 73 13.83 5.95 -13.96
CA LEU A 73 12.58 6.32 -14.63
C LEU A 73 11.68 5.10 -14.85
N ILE A 74 12.26 3.97 -15.26
CA ILE A 74 11.54 2.71 -15.45
C ILE A 74 10.97 2.23 -14.12
N GLN A 75 11.75 2.26 -13.05
CA GLN A 75 11.32 1.81 -11.73
C GLN A 75 10.21 2.71 -11.16
N PHE A 76 10.37 4.04 -11.28
CA PHE A 76 9.35 5.01 -10.89
C PHE A 76 8.05 4.78 -11.65
N SER A 77 8.12 4.65 -12.98
CA SER A 77 6.94 4.43 -13.85
C SER A 77 6.21 3.12 -13.54
N ARG A 78 6.95 2.03 -13.33
CA ARG A 78 6.38 0.75 -12.91
C ARG A 78 5.66 0.84 -11.57
N THR A 79 6.27 1.53 -10.61
CA THR A 79 5.70 1.71 -9.27
C THR A 79 4.43 2.56 -9.32
N PHE A 80 4.45 3.65 -10.09
CA PHE A 80 3.29 4.50 -10.30
C PHE A 80 2.14 3.72 -10.96
N LYS A 81 2.41 2.98 -12.04
CA LYS A 81 1.42 2.15 -12.73
C LYS A 81 0.78 1.13 -11.77
N ARG A 82 1.59 0.41 -11.00
CA ARG A 82 1.10 -0.60 -10.04
C ARG A 82 0.19 0.01 -8.97
N ARG A 83 0.55 1.18 -8.45
CA ARG A 83 -0.19 1.80 -7.34
C ARG A 83 -1.47 2.49 -7.79
N TYR A 84 -1.52 3.01 -9.02
CA TYR A 84 -2.57 3.95 -9.41
C TYR A 84 -3.31 3.58 -10.70
N LEU A 85 -2.78 2.69 -11.54
CA LEU A 85 -3.37 2.34 -12.85
C LEU A 85 -3.68 0.85 -13.03
N SER A 86 -3.17 -0.02 -12.16
CA SER A 86 -3.57 -1.42 -12.09
C SER A 86 -4.99 -1.53 -11.53
N ASN A 87 -5.99 -1.26 -12.37
CA ASN A 87 -7.34 -1.76 -12.19
C ASN A 87 -7.32 -3.25 -12.59
N ASP A 88 -7.17 -4.13 -11.61
CA ASP A 88 -7.69 -5.48 -11.78
C ASP A 88 -9.22 -5.42 -11.76
N THR A 89 -9.80 -5.50 -12.95
CA THR A 89 -11.04 -6.24 -13.21
C THR A 89 -10.79 -7.77 -13.14
N SER A 90 -9.90 -8.22 -12.26
CA SER A 90 -9.67 -9.64 -11.97
C SER A 90 -10.03 -9.88 -10.51
N ASN A 91 -11.34 -9.97 -10.28
CA ASN A 91 -11.98 -10.14 -8.97
C ASN A 91 -11.66 -9.00 -8.00
N PRO A 92 -12.63 -8.55 -7.18
CA PRO A 92 -12.23 -8.19 -5.85
C PRO A 92 -11.56 -9.46 -5.31
N VAL A 93 -10.24 -9.46 -5.16
CA VAL A 93 -9.69 -10.12 -3.98
C VAL A 93 -10.45 -9.44 -2.87
N THR A 94 -11.57 -10.06 -2.49
CA THR A 94 -12.29 -9.76 -1.28
C THR A 94 -11.16 -9.74 -0.29
N PRO A 95 -10.82 -8.58 0.33
CA PRO A 95 -9.88 -8.58 1.44
C PRO A 95 -10.43 -9.67 2.32
N MET A 96 -9.69 -10.79 2.41
CA MET A 96 -10.21 -12.07 2.91
C MET A 96 -11.07 -11.70 4.09
N ARG A 97 -12.40 -11.83 3.92
CA ARG A 97 -13.40 -11.12 4.73
C ARG A 97 -12.84 -11.16 6.12
N MET A 98 -12.35 -10.01 6.63
CA MET A 98 -12.03 -9.94 8.03
C MET A 98 -13.41 -10.15 8.61
N THR A 99 -13.69 -11.41 8.94
CA THR A 99 -14.75 -11.78 9.85
C THR A 99 -14.67 -10.70 10.90
N PRO A 100 -15.77 -9.97 11.17
CA PRO A 100 -15.76 -8.91 12.15
C PRO A 100 -14.94 -9.45 13.31
N SER A 101 -13.84 -8.73 13.60
CA SER A 101 -12.87 -9.11 14.61
C SER A 101 -13.63 -9.88 15.68
N PRO A 102 -13.30 -11.16 15.94
CA PRO A 102 -13.77 -11.73 17.18
C PRO A 102 -13.37 -10.72 18.27
N PRO A 103 -14.25 -10.48 19.26
CA PRO A 103 -14.12 -9.39 20.22
C PRO A 103 -12.67 -9.27 20.71
N PRO A 104 -12.17 -8.06 21.00
CA PRO A 104 -10.74 -7.67 21.11
C PRO A 104 -9.95 -8.41 22.19
N SER A 105 -9.88 -9.74 22.07
CA SER A 105 -9.51 -10.68 23.10
C SER A 105 -8.91 -11.97 22.54
N THR A 106 -8.70 -12.07 21.23
CA THR A 106 -7.92 -13.17 20.64
C THR A 106 -6.60 -12.61 20.16
N HIS A 107 -5.67 -12.44 21.10
CA HIS A 107 -4.28 -12.24 20.76
C HIS A 107 -3.82 -13.44 19.90
N SER A 108 -3.00 -13.20 18.86
CA SER A 108 -2.38 -14.33 18.17
C SER A 108 -1.57 -15.15 19.20
N PRO A 109 -1.50 -16.48 19.08
CA PRO A 109 -0.74 -17.30 20.02
C PRO A 109 0.74 -16.86 20.10
N ASP A 110 1.26 -16.30 19.00
CA ASP A 110 2.58 -15.66 18.94
C ASP A 110 2.64 -14.39 19.81
N LEU A 111 1.60 -13.55 19.77
CA LEU A 111 1.51 -12.33 20.56
C LEU A 111 1.31 -12.63 22.05
N GLU A 112 0.47 -13.62 22.40
CA GLU A 112 0.31 -14.06 23.79
C GLU A 112 1.62 -14.53 24.38
N PHE A 113 2.36 -15.36 23.64
CA PHE A 113 3.65 -15.87 24.08
C PHE A 113 4.69 -14.76 24.28
N VAL A 114 4.75 -13.77 23.37
CA VAL A 114 5.66 -12.63 23.50
C VAL A 114 5.27 -11.75 24.69
N LEU A 115 3.97 -11.49 24.89
CA LEU A 115 3.47 -10.69 26.02
C LEU A 115 3.71 -11.39 27.35
N GLU A 116 3.43 -12.69 27.45
CA GLU A 116 3.68 -13.50 28.65
C GLU A 116 5.18 -13.55 28.97
N SER A 117 6.03 -13.78 27.95
CA SER A 117 7.48 -13.78 28.09
C SER A 117 8.00 -12.43 28.58
N ARG A 118 7.39 -11.33 28.12
CA ARG A 118 7.75 -9.97 28.53
C ARG A 118 7.32 -9.67 29.96
N ASN A 119 6.12 -10.08 30.35
CA ASN A 119 5.60 -9.91 31.70
C ASN A 119 6.40 -10.71 32.74
N LYS A 120 6.91 -11.89 32.35
CA LYS A 120 7.80 -12.71 33.20
C LYS A 120 9.23 -12.19 33.27
N SER A 121 9.64 -11.30 32.36
CA SER A 121 11.01 -10.78 32.34
C SER A 121 11.16 -9.60 33.31
N THR A 122 12.01 -9.76 34.32
CA THR A 122 12.44 -8.66 35.18
C THR A 122 13.63 -7.96 34.53
N GLY A 123 13.40 -6.80 33.90
CA GLY A 123 14.45 -5.97 33.28
C GLY A 123 14.39 -5.91 31.75
N ARG A 124 15.55 -5.79 31.09
CA ARG A 124 15.62 -5.62 29.63
C ARG A 124 15.20 -6.91 28.91
N PHE A 125 14.10 -6.85 28.17
CA PHE A 125 13.56 -7.98 27.44
C PHE A 125 14.53 -8.50 26.35
N SER A 126 14.85 -9.79 26.40
CA SER A 126 15.74 -10.44 25.43
C SER A 126 14.94 -11.10 24.31
N TRP A 127 14.87 -10.42 23.17
CA TRP A 127 14.20 -10.91 21.95
C TRP A 127 14.80 -12.21 21.42
N VAL A 128 16.11 -12.41 21.60
CA VAL A 128 16.81 -13.64 21.18
C VAL A 128 16.27 -14.84 21.96
N ARG A 129 16.22 -14.74 23.29
CA ARG A 129 15.72 -15.81 24.17
C ARG A 129 14.24 -16.09 23.93
N CYS A 130 13.44 -15.04 23.74
CA CYS A 130 12.02 -15.20 23.42
C CYS A 130 11.83 -15.95 22.09
N TYR A 131 12.55 -15.56 21.05
CA TYR A 131 12.46 -16.18 19.72
C TYR A 131 12.86 -17.66 19.74
N GLU A 132 13.95 -18.01 20.41
CA GLU A 132 14.38 -19.41 20.53
C GLU A 132 13.36 -20.26 21.31
N ALA A 133 12.78 -19.72 22.38
CA ALA A 133 11.77 -20.41 23.17
C ALA A 133 10.47 -20.65 22.36
N GLY A 134 10.01 -19.65 21.61
CA GLY A 134 8.83 -19.81 20.76
C GLY A 134 9.07 -20.67 19.51
N LYS A 135 10.31 -20.73 18.99
CA LYS A 135 10.70 -21.71 17.95
C LYS A 135 10.64 -23.14 18.48
N LYS A 136 11.11 -23.41 19.70
CA LYS A 136 11.03 -24.74 20.32
C LYS A 136 9.59 -25.21 20.52
N GLN A 137 8.65 -24.27 20.68
CA GLN A 137 7.22 -24.55 20.81
C GLN A 137 6.46 -24.50 19.47
N ASN A 138 7.17 -24.41 18.34
CA ASN A 138 6.61 -24.28 16.98
C ASN A 138 5.67 -23.09 16.75
N LEU A 139 5.71 -22.08 17.63
CA LEU A 139 4.90 -20.86 17.50
C LEU A 139 5.45 -19.97 16.38
N PHE A 140 6.77 -19.71 16.40
CA PHE A 140 7.41 -18.76 15.49
C PHE A 140 7.83 -19.36 14.14
N SER A 141 6.96 -20.14 13.51
CA SER A 141 7.22 -20.72 12.18
C SER A 141 7.38 -19.65 11.08
N ARG A 142 6.65 -18.54 11.20
CA ARG A 142 6.57 -17.45 10.20
C ARG A 142 7.74 -16.47 10.24
N TYR A 143 8.50 -16.47 11.33
CA TYR A 143 9.59 -15.53 11.53
C TYR A 143 10.92 -16.22 11.25
N THR A 144 11.78 -15.56 10.47
CA THR A 144 13.09 -16.06 10.06
C THR A 144 14.18 -15.73 11.09
N SER A 145 14.00 -14.66 11.86
CA SER A 145 14.92 -14.25 12.92
C SER A 145 14.21 -13.49 14.05
N HIS A 146 14.90 -13.39 15.19
CA HIS A 146 14.45 -12.59 16.35
C HIS A 146 14.29 -11.09 16.02
N LEU A 147 15.05 -10.58 15.03
CA LEU A 147 14.91 -9.19 14.55
C LEU A 147 13.58 -8.98 13.84
N TYR A 148 13.17 -9.95 13.01
CA TYR A 148 11.90 -9.90 12.30
C TYR A 148 10.71 -10.02 13.25
N LEU A 149 10.81 -10.86 14.30
CA LEU A 149 9.82 -10.92 15.38
C LEU A 149 9.68 -9.57 16.12
N LYS A 150 10.82 -8.94 16.46
CA LYS A 150 10.84 -7.62 17.11
C LYS A 150 10.22 -6.54 16.24
N GLU A 151 10.51 -6.55 14.94
CA GLU A 151 9.97 -5.60 13.98
C GLU A 151 8.45 -5.79 13.80
N ALA A 152 7.99 -7.03 13.67
CA ALA A 152 6.55 -7.36 13.63
C ALA A 152 5.84 -6.85 14.89
N PHE A 153 6.46 -6.99 16.07
CA PHE A 153 5.89 -6.53 17.34
C PHE A 153 5.77 -5.02 17.39
N THR A 154 6.82 -4.31 16.95
CA THR A 154 6.87 -2.84 16.96
C THR A 154 5.85 -2.24 15.99
N LYS A 155 5.58 -2.92 14.86
CA LYS A 155 4.62 -2.49 13.85
C LYS A 155 3.18 -2.91 14.14
N LYS A 156 2.89 -3.57 15.28
CA LYS A 156 1.59 -4.16 15.64
C LYS A 156 1.06 -5.15 14.59
N ASN A 157 1.97 -5.83 13.89
CA ASN A 157 1.66 -6.81 12.85
C ASN A 157 1.95 -8.25 13.35
N LEU A 158 1.80 -8.47 14.66
CA LEU A 158 1.96 -9.77 15.32
C LEU A 158 0.61 -10.45 15.54
#